data_AF-A0A9N8J8U0-F1
#
_entry.id   AF-A0A9N8J8U0-F1
#
_cell.length_a   1.000
_cell.length_b   1.000
_cell.length_c   1.000
_cell.angle_alpha   90.00
_cell.angle_beta   90.00
_cell.angle_gamma   90.00
#
_symmetry.space_group_name_H-M   'P 1'
#
loop_
_entity.id
_entity.type
_entity.pdbx_description
1 polymer ?
#
loop_
_entity_poly.entity_id
_entity_poly.type
_entity_poly.pdbx_seq_one_letter_code
_entity_poly.pdbx_strand_id
1 'polypeptide(L)'
;MSVDAVFTAHVILMVQGMPLTTAGEQVFVKRAGVDSFVAFACEGEKRQQVLVSFESKLEGLAQVFKRDESGPFVLGAKASYADLIVGAWLRMANTSLKSPEWEALRGWHGGVFGRLHDVLDRYAHTDRGREVQL
;
A
#
# COMPACT_ATOMS: atom_id res chain seq x y z
N MET A 1 0.34 -15.15 -8.56
CA MET A 1 0.01 -13.71 -8.53
C MET A 1 1.15 -12.99 -7.82
N SER A 2 1.65 -11.89 -8.36
CA SER A 2 2.70 -11.07 -7.74
C SER A 2 2.06 -9.91 -6.98
N VAL A 3 2.36 -9.77 -5.69
CA VAL A 3 1.88 -8.65 -4.85
C VAL A 3 2.39 -7.33 -5.41
N ASP A 4 3.69 -7.23 -5.67
CA ASP A 4 4.31 -6.02 -6.19
C ASP A 4 3.70 -5.59 -7.52
N ALA A 5 3.39 -6.52 -8.42
CA ALA A 5 2.75 -6.20 -9.69
C ALA A 5 1.36 -5.57 -9.50
N VAL A 6 0.56 -6.11 -8.58
CA VAL A 6 -0.78 -5.57 -8.29
C VAL A 6 -0.66 -4.17 -7.69
N PHE A 7 0.13 -4.00 -6.63
CA PHE A 7 0.23 -2.68 -5.98
C PHE A 7 0.90 -1.63 -6.88
N THR A 8 1.94 -2.01 -7.64
CA THR A 8 2.59 -1.11 -8.60
C THR A 8 1.61 -0.63 -9.67
N ALA A 9 0.76 -1.52 -10.21
CA ALA A 9 -0.24 -1.15 -11.20
C ALA A 9 -1.29 -0.14 -10.66
N HIS A 10 -1.50 -0.10 -9.35
CA HIS A 10 -2.47 0.80 -8.70
C HIS A 10 -1.80 1.93 -7.91
N VAL A 11 -0.47 2.11 -8.03
CA VAL A 11 0.28 3.14 -7.30
C VAL A 11 -0.19 4.57 -7.60
N ILE A 12 -0.84 4.76 -8.74
CA ILE A 12 -1.46 6.02 -9.15
C ILE A 12 -2.51 6.53 -8.15
N LEU A 13 -3.12 5.64 -7.35
CA LEU A 13 -4.02 6.03 -6.27
C LEU A 13 -3.29 6.73 -5.12
N MET A 14 -2.03 6.39 -4.90
CA MET A 14 -1.21 6.78 -3.75
C MET A 14 -0.23 7.91 -4.08
N VAL A 15 0.28 7.98 -5.31
CA VAL A 15 1.44 8.82 -5.66
C VAL A 15 1.29 10.30 -5.27
N GLN A 16 0.10 10.90 -5.39
CA GLN A 16 -0.13 12.30 -5.02
C GLN A 16 -0.18 12.55 -3.51
N GLY A 17 -0.41 11.52 -2.69
CA GLY A 17 -0.41 11.63 -1.22
C GLY A 17 0.89 11.12 -0.59
N MET A 18 1.84 10.64 -1.38
CA MET A 18 3.14 10.21 -0.84
C MET A 18 3.89 11.42 -0.25
N PRO A 19 4.57 11.27 0.90
CA PRO A 19 5.34 12.35 1.54
C PRO A 19 6.68 12.57 0.82
N LEU A 20 6.64 12.90 -0.46
CA LEU A 20 7.82 13.12 -1.30
C LEU A 20 8.35 14.55 -1.10
N THR A 21 9.67 14.69 -1.12
CA THR A 21 10.31 15.99 -1.33
C THR A 21 10.23 16.35 -2.82
N THR A 22 10.49 17.61 -3.16
CA THR A 22 10.58 18.05 -4.57
C THR A 22 11.59 17.21 -5.37
N ALA A 23 12.72 16.84 -4.78
CA ALA A 23 13.68 15.94 -5.43
C ALA A 23 13.10 14.54 -5.69
N GLY A 24 12.30 14.03 -4.75
CA GLY A 24 11.56 12.77 -4.92
C GLY A 24 10.56 12.83 -6.07
N GLU A 25 9.76 13.90 -6.15
CA GLU A 25 8.83 14.11 -7.26
C GLU A 25 9.54 14.11 -8.62
N GLN A 26 10.70 14.79 -8.72
CA GLN A 26 11.49 14.83 -9.97
C GLN A 26 11.98 13.44 -10.40
N VAL A 27 12.31 12.55 -9.44
CA VAL A 27 12.65 11.16 -9.75
C VAL A 27 11.45 10.42 -10.35
N PHE A 28 10.24 10.63 -9.82
CA PHE A 28 9.03 10.02 -10.36
C PHE A 28 8.71 10.52 -11.78
N VAL A 29 8.75 11.84 -11.98
CA VAL A 29 8.55 12.48 -13.29
C VAL A 29 9.52 11.90 -14.32
N LYS A 30 10.82 11.86 -13.99
CA LYS A 30 11.86 11.29 -14.85
C LYS A 30 11.63 9.80 -15.15
N ARG A 31 11.27 8.99 -14.15
CA ARG A 31 11.08 7.54 -14.31
C ARG A 31 9.83 7.20 -15.12
N ALA A 32 8.78 7.99 -15.00
CA ALA A 32 7.55 7.80 -15.77
C ALA A 32 7.61 8.39 -17.17
N GLY A 33 8.59 9.27 -17.46
CA GLY A 33 8.71 9.93 -18.76
C GLY A 33 7.58 10.94 -19.03
N VAL A 34 7.07 11.59 -17.97
CA VAL A 34 6.04 12.63 -18.06
C VAL A 34 6.65 14.00 -17.84
N ASP A 35 5.97 15.07 -18.23
CA ASP A 35 6.51 16.43 -18.16
C ASP A 35 6.43 17.07 -16.76
N SER A 36 5.50 16.61 -15.92
CA SER A 36 5.31 17.14 -14.56
C SER A 36 4.61 16.15 -13.65
N PHE A 37 4.72 16.38 -12.33
CA PHE A 37 4.10 15.53 -11.31
C PHE A 37 2.56 15.57 -11.36
N VAL A 38 1.98 16.65 -11.90
CA VAL A 38 0.52 16.79 -12.10
C VAL A 38 -0.04 15.73 -13.06
N ALA A 39 0.79 15.19 -13.97
CA ALA A 39 0.38 14.13 -14.89
C ALA A 39 -0.06 12.84 -14.15
N PHE A 40 0.32 12.68 -12.89
CA PHE A 40 -0.12 11.56 -12.05
C PHE A 40 -1.50 11.74 -11.42
N ALA A 41 -2.19 12.86 -11.68
CA ALA A 41 -3.51 13.09 -11.13
C ALA A 41 -4.50 11.97 -11.48
N CYS A 42 -5.15 11.46 -10.44
CA CYS A 42 -6.15 10.41 -10.52
C CYS A 42 -7.33 10.80 -9.64
N GLU A 43 -8.32 11.43 -10.28
CA GLU A 43 -9.47 12.06 -9.63
C GLU A 43 -10.79 11.63 -10.30
N GLY A 44 -11.90 12.00 -9.66
CA GLY A 44 -13.26 11.75 -10.17
C GLY A 44 -13.52 10.28 -10.49
N GLU A 45 -14.22 10.04 -11.61
CA GLU A 45 -14.62 8.71 -12.06
C GLU A 45 -13.42 7.78 -12.32
N LYS A 46 -12.34 8.32 -12.90
CA LYS A 46 -11.10 7.55 -13.13
C LYS A 46 -10.58 6.97 -11.82
N ARG A 47 -10.58 7.76 -10.74
CA ARG A 47 -10.14 7.28 -9.42
C ARG A 47 -11.02 6.15 -8.90
N GLN A 48 -12.34 6.29 -9.02
CA GLN A 48 -13.29 5.27 -8.58
C GLN A 48 -13.11 3.96 -9.34
N GLN A 49 -12.92 4.03 -10.66
CA GLN A 49 -12.65 2.84 -11.49
C GLN A 49 -11.35 2.12 -11.07
N VAL A 50 -10.29 2.88 -10.77
CA VAL A 50 -9.02 2.29 -10.32
C VAL A 50 -9.16 1.68 -8.91
N LEU A 51 -9.94 2.28 -8.01
CA LEU A 51 -10.25 1.71 -6.68
C LEU A 51 -11.00 0.37 -6.81
N VAL A 52 -12.05 0.31 -7.64
CA VAL A 52 -12.82 -0.92 -7.89
C VAL A 52 -11.92 -2.01 -8.51
N SER A 53 -11.09 -1.64 -9.48
CA SER A 53 -10.09 -2.57 -10.05
C SER A 53 -9.13 -3.08 -8.97
N PHE A 54 -8.67 -2.19 -8.08
CA PHE A 54 -7.72 -2.55 -7.05
C PHE A 54 -8.33 -3.54 -6.04
N GLU A 55 -9.53 -3.25 -5.55
CA GLU A 55 -10.28 -4.15 -4.67
C GLU A 55 -10.43 -5.54 -5.32
N SER A 56 -10.88 -5.60 -6.58
CA SER A 56 -11.04 -6.86 -7.30
C SER A 56 -9.72 -7.64 -7.44
N LYS A 57 -8.62 -6.96 -7.81
CA LYS A 57 -7.31 -7.62 -8.00
C LYS A 57 -6.71 -8.14 -6.69
N LEU A 58 -7.15 -7.65 -5.54
CA LEU A 58 -6.73 -8.13 -4.23
C LEU A 58 -7.49 -9.37 -3.75
N GLU A 59 -8.56 -9.80 -4.42
CA GLU A 59 -9.37 -10.96 -4.00
C GLU A 59 -8.51 -12.22 -3.83
N GLY A 60 -7.68 -12.54 -4.84
CA GLY A 60 -6.80 -13.70 -4.77
C GLY A 60 -5.79 -13.64 -3.62
N LEU A 61 -5.33 -12.44 -3.26
CA LEU A 61 -4.44 -12.25 -2.12
C LEU A 61 -5.18 -12.45 -0.81
N ALA A 62 -6.38 -11.88 -0.70
CA ALA A 62 -7.22 -12.02 0.48
C ALA A 62 -7.53 -13.51 0.77
N GLN A 63 -7.76 -14.32 -0.26
CA GLN A 63 -7.97 -15.76 -0.08
C GLN A 63 -6.75 -16.47 0.48
N VAL A 64 -5.52 -16.04 0.15
CA VAL A 64 -4.30 -16.62 0.74
C VAL A 64 -4.26 -16.38 2.25
N PHE A 65 -4.58 -15.16 2.70
CA PHE A 65 -4.63 -14.79 4.12
C PHE A 65 -5.77 -15.45 4.90
N LYS A 66 -6.78 -16.00 4.21
CA LYS A 66 -7.91 -16.71 4.83
C LYS A 66 -7.71 -18.22 4.94
N ARG A 67 -6.62 -18.78 4.41
CA ARG A 67 -6.41 -20.24 4.39
C ARG A 67 -6.18 -20.85 5.76
N ASP A 68 -5.48 -20.13 6.62
CA ASP A 68 -5.20 -20.54 7.99
C ASP A 68 -5.83 -19.54 8.95
N GLU A 69 -6.95 -19.91 9.55
CA GLU A 69 -7.72 -19.04 10.44
C GLU A 69 -7.13 -18.95 11.85
N SER A 70 -6.01 -19.63 12.14
CA SER A 70 -5.34 -19.56 13.45
C SER A 70 -4.71 -18.19 13.73
N GLY A 71 -4.57 -17.34 12.71
CA GLY A 71 -4.07 -15.98 12.90
C GLY A 71 -4.13 -15.11 11.64
N PRO A 72 -3.62 -13.87 11.72
CA PRO A 72 -3.76 -12.87 10.68
C PRO A 72 -2.71 -12.98 9.56
N PHE A 73 -1.73 -13.86 9.69
CA PHE A 73 -0.62 -14.00 8.75
C PHE A 73 -0.88 -15.12 7.74
N VAL A 74 -0.11 -15.15 6.66
CA VAL A 74 -0.18 -16.22 5.66
C VAL A 74 0.09 -17.61 6.27
N LEU A 75 0.87 -17.68 7.35
CA LEU A 75 1.14 -18.91 8.11
C LEU A 75 0.36 -18.94 9.45
N GLY A 76 -0.84 -18.36 9.46
CA GLY A 76 -1.71 -18.31 10.63
C GLY A 76 -1.14 -17.41 11.73
N ALA A 77 -0.67 -18.01 12.82
CA ALA A 77 -0.17 -17.28 13.99
C ALA A 77 1.24 -16.67 13.82
N LYS A 78 2.02 -17.10 12.81
CA LYS A 78 3.42 -16.69 12.64
C LYS A 78 3.62 -15.75 11.45
N ALA A 79 4.21 -14.59 11.71
CA ALA A 79 4.62 -13.66 10.66
C ALA A 79 5.73 -14.26 9.78
N SER A 80 5.68 -13.98 8.49
CA SER A 80 6.63 -14.39 7.47
C SER A 80 7.07 -13.19 6.62
N TYR A 81 8.07 -13.40 5.76
CA TYR A 81 8.52 -12.36 4.83
C TYR A 81 7.41 -11.93 3.84
N ALA A 82 6.50 -12.83 3.47
CA ALA A 82 5.37 -12.50 2.60
C ALA A 82 4.43 -11.48 3.26
N ASP A 83 4.20 -11.62 4.57
CA ASP A 83 3.40 -10.68 5.35
C ASP A 83 4.06 -9.29 5.37
N LEU A 84 5.38 -9.23 5.50
CA LEU A 84 6.13 -7.97 5.50
C LEU A 84 6.07 -7.24 4.15
N ILE A 85 6.12 -7.96 3.02
CA ILE A 85 5.95 -7.35 1.69
C ILE A 85 4.59 -6.68 1.59
N VAL A 86 3.52 -7.40 1.93
CA VAL A 86 2.15 -6.85 1.90
C VAL A 86 2.02 -5.71 2.91
N GLY A 87 2.55 -5.88 4.12
CA GLY A 87 2.55 -4.87 5.16
C GLY A 87 3.23 -3.56 4.77
N ALA A 88 4.36 -3.62 4.06
CA ALA A 88 5.04 -2.43 3.55
C ALA A 88 4.16 -1.65 2.56
N TRP A 89 3.50 -2.35 1.64
CA TRP A 89 2.54 -1.75 0.72
C TRP A 89 1.33 -1.16 1.45
N LEU A 90 0.77 -1.86 2.45
CA LEU A 90 -0.33 -1.36 3.26
C LEU A 90 0.05 -0.14 4.09
N ARG A 91 1.28 -0.09 4.61
CA ARG A 91 1.81 1.07 5.32
C ARG A 91 1.92 2.28 4.40
N MET A 92 2.44 2.09 3.19
CA MET A 92 2.48 3.15 2.19
C MET A 92 1.07 3.63 1.81
N ALA A 93 0.12 2.71 1.64
CA ALA A 93 -1.27 3.02 1.36
C ALA A 93 -1.92 3.84 2.49
N ASN A 94 -1.73 3.45 3.75
CA ASN A 94 -2.19 4.20 4.92
C ASN A 94 -1.69 5.65 4.93
N THR A 95 -0.40 5.85 4.63
CA THR A 95 0.18 7.20 4.61
C THR A 95 -0.28 8.03 3.41
N SER A 96 -0.59 7.41 2.27
CA SER A 96 -0.71 8.12 0.99
C SER A 96 -2.14 8.19 0.43
N LEU A 97 -3.05 7.32 0.86
CA LEU A 97 -4.45 7.36 0.43
C LEU A 97 -5.22 8.44 1.20
N LYS A 98 -6.32 8.90 0.60
CA LYS A 98 -7.28 9.74 1.33
C LYS A 98 -7.90 8.90 2.44
N SER A 99 -8.17 9.51 3.61
CA SER A 99 -8.67 8.77 4.78
C SER A 99 -9.88 7.87 4.48
N PRO A 100 -10.92 8.31 3.74
CA PRO A 100 -12.06 7.43 3.44
C PRO A 100 -11.69 6.20 2.60
N GLU A 101 -10.70 6.31 1.72
CA GLU A 101 -10.25 5.22 0.84
C GLU A 101 -9.37 4.24 1.59
N TRP A 102 -8.55 4.73 2.52
CA TRP A 102 -7.83 3.87 3.45
C TRP A 102 -8.79 3.06 4.32
N GLU A 103 -9.80 3.70 4.91
CA GLU A 103 -10.81 2.99 5.71
C GLU A 103 -11.58 1.95 4.89
N ALA A 104 -11.90 2.25 3.63
CA ALA A 104 -12.48 1.27 2.72
C ALA A 104 -11.55 0.08 2.48
N LEU A 105 -10.28 0.33 2.14
CA LEU A 105 -9.27 -0.71 1.91
C LEU A 105 -9.09 -1.62 3.13
N ARG A 106 -9.05 -1.03 4.33
CA ARG A 106 -8.99 -1.79 5.58
C ARG A 106 -10.16 -2.76 5.72
N GLY A 107 -11.36 -2.36 5.29
CA GLY A 107 -12.59 -3.16 5.36
C GLY A 107 -12.77 -4.19 4.23
N TRP A 108 -12.08 -4.01 3.11
CA TRP A 108 -12.20 -4.91 1.95
C TRP A 108 -11.92 -6.36 2.31
N HIS A 109 -12.61 -7.26 1.58
CA HIS A 109 -12.45 -8.70 1.67
C HIS A 109 -12.61 -9.24 3.11
N GLY A 110 -13.50 -8.63 3.91
CA GLY A 110 -13.73 -9.06 5.30
C GLY A 110 -12.64 -8.61 6.26
N GLY A 111 -12.00 -7.47 5.99
CA GLY A 111 -11.07 -6.81 6.90
C GLY A 111 -9.66 -7.40 6.96
N VAL A 112 -9.30 -8.29 6.04
CA VAL A 112 -8.03 -9.05 6.11
C VAL A 112 -6.81 -8.13 6.09
N PHE A 113 -6.82 -7.11 5.23
CA PHE A 113 -5.70 -6.19 5.08
C PHE A 113 -5.61 -5.21 6.25
N GLY A 114 -6.74 -4.75 6.79
CA GLY A 114 -6.76 -3.95 8.02
C GLY A 114 -6.14 -4.70 9.20
N ARG A 115 -6.56 -5.95 9.44
CA ARG A 115 -5.98 -6.79 10.50
C ARG A 115 -4.49 -7.01 10.32
N LEU A 116 -4.05 -7.33 9.10
CA LEU A 116 -2.63 -7.53 8.80
C LEU A 116 -1.80 -6.25 9.08
N HIS A 117 -2.28 -5.09 8.63
CA HIS A 117 -1.63 -3.81 8.89
C HIS A 117 -1.47 -3.57 10.40
N ASP A 118 -2.53 -3.80 11.18
CA ASP A 118 -2.52 -3.55 12.62
C ASP A 118 -1.53 -4.45 13.36
N VAL A 119 -1.51 -5.75 13.07
CA VAL A 119 -0.59 -6.67 13.76
C VAL A 119 0.87 -6.48 13.35
N LEU A 120 1.12 -5.94 12.15
CA LEU A 120 2.47 -5.63 11.67
C LEU A 120 3.00 -4.31 12.21
N ASP A 121 2.18 -3.45 12.80
CA ASP A 121 2.62 -2.16 13.35
C ASP A 121 3.70 -2.32 14.44
N ARG A 122 3.67 -3.45 15.15
CA ARG A 122 4.73 -3.84 16.11
C ARG A 122 6.14 -3.91 15.51
N TYR A 123 6.26 -4.05 14.20
CA TYR A 123 7.53 -4.08 13.47
C TYR A 123 7.85 -2.75 12.78
N ALA A 124 6.92 -1.81 12.77
CA ALA A 124 7.03 -0.56 11.99
C ALA A 124 7.71 0.57 12.77
N HIS A 125 8.56 0.21 13.72
CA HIS A 125 9.27 1.14 14.58
C HIS A 125 10.56 1.55 13.86
N THR A 126 10.81 2.86 13.82
CA THR A 126 12.07 3.39 13.33
C THR A 126 12.82 3.99 14.51
N ASP A 127 14.10 3.65 14.65
CA ASP A 127 14.95 4.38 15.57
C ASP A 127 14.98 5.84 15.13
N ARG A 128 15.01 6.79 16.09
CA ARG A 128 15.33 8.17 15.74
C ARG A 128 16.70 8.15 15.09
N GLY A 129 16.76 8.56 13.81
CA GLY A 129 18.02 8.64 13.07
C GLY A 129 19.04 9.43 13.89
N ARG A 130 20.24 8.87 14.06
CA ARG A 130 21.38 9.66 14.53
C ARG A 130 21.56 10.79 13.53
N GLU A 131 21.54 12.04 13.98
CA GLU A 131 21.99 13.16 13.15
C GLU A 131 23.41 12.83 12.71
N VAL A 132 23.58 12.53 11.42
CA VAL A 132 24.90 12.45 10.83
C VAL A 132 25.34 13.89 10.67
N GLN A 133 26.14 14.39 11.61
CA GLN A 133 26.88 15.64 11.42
C GLN A 133 27.78 15.43 10.19
N LEU A 134 27.44 16.10 9.09
CA LEU A 134 28.26 16.21 7.88
C LEU A 134 29.25 17.36 8.04
#